data_AF-A0A7C2BIP3-F1
#
_entry.id   AF-A0A7C2BIP3-F1
#
_cell.length_a   1.000
_cell.length_b   1.000
_cell.length_c   1.000
_cell.angle_alpha   90.00
_cell.angle_beta   90.00
_cell.angle_gamma   90.00
#
_symmetry.space_group_name_H-M   'P 1'
#
loop_
_entity.id
_entity.type
_entity.pdbx_description
1 polymer ?
#
loop_
_entity_poly.entity_id
_entity_poly.type
_entity_poly.pdbx_seq_one_letter_code
_entity_poly.pdbx_strand_id
1 'polypeptide(L)'
;MALSCEASRALVFRCGRPAVGICRYCGRPFCGAHADRNSNGDWVCQGRACQARSAIRETVLLVRMRANPQNQSGLCGAPGCGVRLPGGRCGLCGQEFCPAHLNARAVVVAGQAREDGARKARLFFCDDCAGLVDRYRLLTLPDTV
;
A
#
# COMPACT_ATOMS: atom_id res chain seq x y z
N MET A 1 -3.99 32.34 6.22
CA MET A 1 -2.56 32.11 5.92
C MET A 1 -2.46 30.99 4.90
N ALA A 2 -1.82 31.23 3.75
CA ALA A 2 -1.58 30.18 2.77
C ALA A 2 -0.42 29.28 3.26
N LEU A 3 -0.59 27.96 3.16
CA LEU A 3 0.49 27.02 3.46
C LEU A 3 1.56 27.10 2.38
N SER A 4 2.82 26.97 2.77
CA SER A 4 3.96 26.98 1.84
C SER A 4 4.48 25.57 1.61
N CYS A 5 4.98 25.31 0.41
CA CYS A 5 5.56 24.04 0.03
C CYS A 5 6.80 23.73 0.88
N GLU A 6 6.76 22.57 1.53
CA GLU A 6 7.84 22.10 2.40
C GLU A 6 8.81 21.13 1.73
N ALA A 7 8.78 21.01 0.40
CA ALA A 7 9.78 20.24 -0.32
C ALA A 7 11.18 20.85 -0.10
N SER A 8 12.11 20.01 0.32
CA SER A 8 13.53 20.33 0.50
C SER A 8 14.36 19.45 -0.43
N ARG A 9 15.09 20.06 -1.38
CA ARG A 9 15.95 19.35 -2.33
C ARG A 9 17.40 19.19 -1.82
N ALA A 10 17.72 19.86 -0.71
CA ALA A 10 18.96 19.75 0.07
C ALA A 10 18.71 20.35 1.47
N LEU A 11 19.61 20.13 2.43
CA LEU A 11 19.52 20.61 3.83
C LEU A 11 19.29 22.13 3.98
N VAL A 12 19.48 22.93 2.93
CA VAL A 12 19.55 24.40 3.01
C VAL A 12 18.42 25.12 2.26
N PHE A 13 17.71 24.47 1.31
CA PHE A 13 16.69 25.15 0.49
C PHE A 13 15.31 24.50 0.59
N ARG A 14 14.33 25.29 1.07
CA ARG A 14 12.89 24.98 1.03
C ARG A 14 12.25 25.69 -0.15
N CYS A 15 11.36 25.00 -0.86
CA CYS A 15 10.67 25.54 -2.04
C CYS A 15 9.90 26.85 -1.77
N GLY A 16 9.14 26.91 -0.66
CA GLY A 16 8.44 28.14 -0.23
C GLY A 16 7.24 28.58 -1.10
N ARG A 17 7.06 28.03 -2.30
CA ARG A 17 5.91 28.29 -3.19
C ARG A 17 4.57 27.99 -2.51
N PRO A 18 3.47 28.64 -2.90
CA PRO A 18 2.14 28.35 -2.35
C PRO A 18 1.79 26.87 -2.55
N ALA A 19 1.33 26.23 -1.48
CA ALA A 19 0.89 24.85 -1.52
C ALA A 19 -0.47 24.73 -2.22
N VAL A 20 -0.60 23.69 -3.03
CA VAL A 20 -1.85 23.32 -3.73
C VAL A 20 -2.58 22.18 -3.02
N GLY A 21 -1.89 21.48 -2.11
CA GLY A 21 -2.46 20.36 -1.37
C GLY A 21 -1.54 19.84 -0.26
N ILE A 22 -2.09 18.94 0.56
CA ILE A 22 -1.40 18.26 1.66
C ILE A 22 -1.18 16.80 1.28
N CYS A 23 0.07 16.32 1.41
CA CYS A 23 0.39 14.92 1.13
C CYS A 23 -0.37 13.99 2.08
N ARG A 24 -1.15 13.06 1.51
CA ARG A 24 -1.94 12.09 2.28
C ARG A 24 -1.12 11.26 3.26
N TYR A 25 0.14 10.96 2.94
CA TYR A 25 0.94 10.02 3.72
C TYR A 25 1.81 10.68 4.79
N CYS A 26 2.38 11.85 4.51
CA CYS A 26 3.26 12.54 5.45
C CYS A 26 2.65 13.80 6.07
N GLY A 27 1.45 14.21 5.64
CA GLY A 27 0.73 15.37 6.20
C GLY A 27 1.33 16.74 5.87
N ARG A 28 2.37 16.80 5.03
CA ARG A 28 3.07 18.06 4.71
C ARG A 28 2.47 18.74 3.47
N PRO A 29 2.39 20.08 3.43
CA PRO A 29 1.93 20.83 2.26
C PRO A 29 2.98 20.89 1.13
N PHE A 30 2.49 20.78 -0.11
CA PHE A 30 3.33 20.81 -1.32
C PHE A 30 2.69 21.62 -2.44
N CYS A 31 3.52 22.20 -3.32
CA CYS A 31 3.08 22.84 -4.55
C CYS A 31 2.95 21.80 -5.69
N GLY A 32 2.31 22.17 -6.80
CA GLY A 32 2.07 21.27 -7.94
C GLY A 32 3.32 20.78 -8.67
N ALA A 33 4.50 21.32 -8.35
CA ALA A 33 5.78 20.79 -8.86
C ALA A 33 6.37 19.69 -7.97
N HIS A 34 5.90 19.53 -6.72
CA HIS A 34 6.45 18.60 -5.73
C HIS A 34 5.42 17.62 -5.17
N ALA A 35 4.18 17.71 -5.62
CA ALA A 35 3.15 16.74 -5.37
C ALA A 35 2.30 16.53 -6.61
N ASP A 36 1.93 15.28 -6.80
CA ASP A 36 1.08 14.82 -7.89
C ASP A 36 -0.24 14.33 -7.30
N ARG A 37 -1.31 14.45 -8.08
CA ARG A 37 -2.62 13.92 -7.70
C ARG A 37 -2.72 12.48 -8.18
N ASN A 38 -2.97 11.54 -7.28
CA ASN A 38 -3.16 10.15 -7.68
C ASN A 38 -4.55 9.92 -8.30
N SER A 39 -4.76 8.71 -8.81
CA SER A 39 -6.03 8.24 -9.38
C SER A 39 -7.24 8.38 -8.44
N ASN A 40 -7.01 8.40 -7.12
CA ASN A 40 -8.04 8.59 -6.10
C ASN A 40 -8.30 10.08 -5.76
N GLY A 41 -7.65 11.02 -6.43
CA GLY A 41 -7.78 12.45 -6.16
C GLY A 41 -6.99 12.94 -4.94
N ASP A 42 -6.19 12.08 -4.31
CA ASP A 42 -5.32 12.45 -3.18
C ASP A 42 -4.04 13.12 -3.69
N TRP A 43 -3.56 14.12 -2.96
CA TRP A 43 -2.22 14.69 -3.20
C TRP A 43 -1.14 13.81 -2.58
N VAL A 44 -0.11 13.48 -3.34
CA VAL A 44 1.03 12.66 -2.92
C VAL A 44 2.32 13.37 -3.27
N CYS A 45 3.18 13.63 -2.28
CA CYS A 45 4.46 14.27 -2.53
C CYS A 45 5.43 13.36 -3.30
N GLN A 46 6.40 13.94 -3.99
CA GLN A 46 7.42 13.20 -4.74
C GLN A 46 8.44 12.46 -3.86
N GLY A 47 8.27 12.46 -2.54
CA GLY A 47 9.11 11.69 -1.63
C GLY A 47 8.97 10.18 -1.89
N ARG A 48 10.11 9.49 -2.05
CA ARG A 48 10.18 8.06 -2.41
C ARG A 48 9.27 7.17 -1.55
N ALA A 49 9.23 7.41 -0.23
CA ALA A 49 8.39 6.64 0.69
C ALA A 49 6.88 6.87 0.44
N CYS A 50 6.46 8.10 0.15
CA CYS A 50 5.05 8.42 -0.13
C CYS A 50 4.63 7.89 -1.50
N GLN A 51 5.49 8.01 -2.50
CA GLN A 51 5.27 7.43 -3.83
C GLN A 51 5.15 5.90 -3.79
N ALA A 52 6.01 5.23 -3.02
CA ALA A 52 5.89 3.79 -2.79
C ALA A 52 4.53 3.41 -2.16
N ARG A 53 4.09 4.14 -1.12
CA ARG A 53 2.77 3.91 -0.50
C ARG A 53 1.61 4.12 -1.48
N SER A 54 1.70 5.13 -2.35
CA SER A 54 0.70 5.37 -3.39
C SER A 54 0.63 4.22 -4.39
N ALA A 55 1.78 3.78 -4.90
CA ALA A 55 1.85 2.68 -5.86
C ALA A 55 1.34 1.35 -5.28
N ILE A 56 1.69 1.07 -4.01
CA ILE A 56 1.18 -0.11 -3.29
C ILE A 56 -0.35 -0.06 -3.18
N ARG A 57 -0.90 1.08 -2.74
CA ARG A 57 -2.35 1.25 -2.58
C ARG A 57 -3.09 1.08 -3.91
N GLU A 58 -2.60 1.69 -4.98
CA GLU A 58 -3.21 1.57 -6.30
C GLU A 58 -3.23 0.12 -6.79
N THR A 59 -2.10 -0.59 -6.63
CA THR A 59 -2.00 -1.99 -7.03
C THR A 59 -2.96 -2.87 -6.22
N VAL A 60 -3.04 -2.66 -4.91
CA VAL A 60 -3.94 -3.43 -4.04
C VAL A 60 -5.40 -3.18 -4.38
N LEU A 61 -5.78 -1.94 -4.70
CA LEU A 61 -7.14 -1.62 -5.16
C LEU A 61 -7.46 -2.36 -6.47
N LEU A 62 -6.54 -2.38 -7.44
CA LEU A 62 -6.71 -3.13 -8.69
C LEU A 62 -6.86 -4.64 -8.45
N VAL A 63 -6.10 -5.21 -7.51
CA VAL A 63 -6.22 -6.63 -7.13
C VAL A 63 -7.58 -6.88 -6.47
N ARG A 64 -8.01 -6.03 -5.53
CA ARG A 64 -9.31 -6.14 -4.88
C ARG A 64 -10.45 -6.12 -5.88
N MET A 65 -10.44 -5.16 -6.82
CA MET A 65 -11.48 -5.06 -7.84
C MET A 65 -11.57 -6.29 -8.73
N ARG A 66 -10.43 -6.92 -9.07
CA ARG A 66 -10.39 -8.14 -9.89
C ARG A 66 -10.80 -9.41 -9.13
N ALA A 67 -10.39 -9.52 -7.87
CA ALA A 67 -10.61 -10.72 -7.07
C ALA A 67 -12.01 -10.78 -6.43
N ASN A 68 -12.58 -9.63 -6.04
CA ASN A 68 -13.88 -9.55 -5.36
C ASN A 68 -15.03 -10.32 -6.06
N PRO A 69 -15.29 -10.14 -7.38
CA PRO A 69 -16.38 -10.88 -8.04
C PRO A 69 -16.17 -12.40 -8.03
N GLN A 70 -14.91 -12.87 -8.09
CA GLN A 70 -14.59 -14.29 -8.01
C GLN A 70 -14.81 -14.83 -6.59
N ASN A 71 -14.34 -14.10 -5.58
CA ASN A 71 -14.54 -14.46 -4.18
C ASN A 71 -16.03 -14.51 -3.80
N GLN A 72 -16.85 -13.56 -4.30
CA GLN A 72 -18.30 -13.59 -4.13
C GLN A 72 -18.96 -14.83 -4.74
N SER A 73 -18.33 -15.42 -5.76
CA SER A 73 -18.77 -16.67 -6.39
C SER A 73 -18.17 -17.92 -5.75
N GLY A 74 -17.44 -17.78 -4.63
CA GLY A 74 -16.77 -18.88 -3.93
C GLY A 74 -15.52 -19.41 -4.65
N LEU A 75 -14.98 -18.64 -5.60
CA LEU A 75 -13.79 -19.00 -6.39
C LEU A 75 -12.55 -18.24 -5.91
N CYS A 76 -11.38 -18.79 -6.23
CA CYS A 76 -10.11 -18.10 -6.02
C CYS A 76 -10.09 -16.73 -6.69
N GLY A 77 -9.59 -15.70 -6.00
CA GLY A 77 -9.46 -14.35 -6.54
C GLY A 77 -8.46 -14.18 -7.69
N ALA A 78 -7.74 -15.23 -8.10
CA ALA A 78 -6.75 -15.17 -9.18
C ALA A 78 -7.44 -15.22 -10.54
N PRO A 79 -7.04 -14.39 -11.52
CA PRO A 79 -7.70 -14.34 -12.82
C PRO A 79 -7.61 -15.70 -13.54
N GLY A 80 -8.76 -16.25 -13.92
CA GLY A 80 -8.85 -17.52 -14.64
C GLY A 80 -8.75 -18.77 -13.75
N CYS A 81 -8.70 -18.62 -12.42
CA CYS A 81 -8.65 -19.75 -11.51
C CYS A 81 -10.06 -20.24 -11.14
N GLY A 82 -10.46 -21.40 -11.65
CA GLY A 82 -11.77 -22.02 -11.36
C GLY A 82 -11.83 -22.82 -10.04
N VAL A 83 -10.82 -22.74 -9.18
CA VAL A 83 -10.76 -23.53 -7.94
C VAL A 83 -11.72 -22.92 -6.91
N ARG A 84 -12.62 -23.76 -6.38
CA ARG A 84 -13.49 -23.42 -5.23
C ARG A 84 -12.69 -23.48 -3.93
N LEU A 85 -12.88 -22.48 -3.08
CA LEU A 85 -12.15 -22.29 -1.80
C LEU A 85 -12.50 -23.42 -0.79
N PRO A 86 -11.57 -23.78 0.11
CA PRO A 86 -11.17 -22.90 1.22
C PRO A 86 -9.70 -22.50 1.13
N GLY A 87 -9.43 -21.46 0.34
CA GLY A 87 -8.14 -20.81 0.33
C GLY A 87 -7.96 -19.87 1.53
N GLY A 88 -6.72 -19.41 1.75
CA GLY A 88 -6.41 -18.40 2.76
C GLY A 88 -6.66 -16.97 2.28
N ARG A 89 -6.59 -16.00 3.20
CA ARG A 89 -6.72 -14.57 2.90
C ARG A 89 -5.35 -13.92 2.72
N CYS A 90 -5.21 -13.09 1.68
CA CYS A 90 -4.01 -12.28 1.49
C CYS A 90 -3.91 -11.18 2.58
N GLY A 91 -2.76 -11.08 3.24
CA GLY A 91 -2.51 -10.12 4.31
C GLY A 91 -2.43 -8.65 3.89
N LEU A 92 -2.40 -8.36 2.57
CA LEU A 92 -2.37 -6.99 2.04
C LEU A 92 -3.72 -6.58 1.43
N CYS A 93 -4.21 -7.37 0.46
CA CYS A 93 -5.45 -7.03 -0.24
C CYS A 93 -6.72 -7.57 0.46
N GLY A 94 -6.59 -8.51 1.40
CA GLY A 94 -7.72 -9.08 2.14
C GLY A 94 -8.65 -9.99 1.32
N GLN A 95 -8.26 -10.33 0.08
CA GLN A 95 -9.03 -11.23 -0.79
C GLN A 95 -8.62 -12.69 -0.59
N GLU A 96 -9.47 -13.63 -0.99
CA GLU A 96 -9.25 -15.06 -0.79
C GLU A 96 -8.61 -15.71 -2.03
N PHE A 97 -7.67 -16.62 -1.80
CA PHE A 97 -6.93 -17.28 -2.88
C PHE A 97 -6.62 -18.71 -2.49
N CYS A 98 -6.65 -19.63 -3.46
CA CYS A 98 -6.25 -21.01 -3.24
C CYS A 98 -4.76 -21.11 -2.84
N PRO A 99 -4.32 -22.22 -2.22
CA PRO A 99 -2.94 -22.37 -1.78
C PRO A 99 -1.88 -22.18 -2.88
N ALA A 100 -2.21 -22.47 -4.13
CA ALA A 100 -1.31 -22.28 -5.27
C ALA A 100 -1.02 -20.80 -5.57
N HIS A 101 -1.95 -19.91 -5.23
CA HIS A 101 -1.83 -18.46 -5.43
C HIS A 101 -1.54 -17.72 -4.12
N LEU A 102 -1.11 -18.43 -3.08
CA LEU A 102 -0.72 -17.84 -1.80
C LEU A 102 0.76 -18.08 -1.51
N ASN A 103 1.49 -16.99 -1.45
CA ASN A 103 2.91 -16.95 -1.18
C ASN A 103 3.15 -16.55 0.27
N ALA A 104 3.79 -17.42 1.04
CA ALA A 104 4.20 -17.08 2.39
C ALA A 104 5.41 -16.12 2.37
N ARG A 105 5.34 -15.04 3.14
CA ARG A 105 6.45 -14.11 3.39
C ARG A 105 6.56 -13.81 4.87
N ALA A 106 7.79 -13.66 5.35
CA ALA A 106 8.04 -13.19 6.71
C ALA A 106 7.97 -11.66 6.74
N VAL A 107 7.10 -11.12 7.56
CA VAL A 107 6.94 -9.67 7.77
C VAL A 107 6.95 -9.37 9.26
N VAL A 108 7.29 -8.14 9.62
CA VAL A 108 7.17 -7.64 10.99
C VAL A 108 5.78 -7.02 11.13
N VAL A 109 5.00 -7.56 12.05
CA VAL A 109 3.70 -6.98 12.43
C VAL A 109 3.86 -6.25 13.76
N ALA A 110 3.24 -5.08 13.87
CA ALA A 110 3.10 -4.42 15.17
C ALA A 110 2.35 -5.35 16.12
N GLY A 111 2.79 -5.45 17.37
CA GLY A 111 2.04 -6.18 18.39
C GLY A 111 0.66 -5.54 18.60
N GLN A 112 -0.33 -6.35 18.98
CA GLN A 112 -1.71 -5.88 19.13
C GLN A 112 -1.91 -5.05 20.41
N ALA A 113 -1.06 -5.22 21.42
CA ALA A 113 -1.02 -4.38 22.61
C ALA A 113 0.18 -3.42 22.60
N ARG A 114 0.07 -2.31 23.33
CA ARG A 114 1.16 -1.32 23.54
C ARG A 114 2.43 -1.93 24.14
N GLU A 115 2.32 -3.11 24.74
CA GLU A 115 3.38 -3.84 25.42
C GLU A 115 3.97 -4.98 24.57
N ASP A 116 3.27 -5.40 23.51
CA ASP A 116 3.75 -6.40 22.57
C ASP A 116 4.67 -5.71 21.56
N GLY A 117 5.97 -5.86 21.75
CA GLY A 117 6.97 -5.43 20.77
C GLY A 117 6.68 -6.00 19.36
N ALA A 118 7.25 -5.36 18.34
CA ALA A 118 7.09 -5.79 16.96
C ALA A 118 7.56 -7.25 16.78
N ARG A 119 6.69 -8.12 16.26
CA ARG A 119 6.98 -9.56 16.10
C ARG A 119 7.10 -9.95 14.63
N LYS A 120 8.02 -10.88 14.33
CA LYS A 120 8.10 -11.51 13.01
C LYS A 120 6.93 -12.49 12.88
N ALA A 121 6.05 -12.26 11.92
CA ALA A 121 4.96 -13.14 11.57
C ALA A 121 5.11 -13.63 10.13
N ARG A 122 4.68 -14.86 9.87
CA ARG A 122 4.58 -15.39 8.50
C ARG A 122 3.17 -15.13 8.00
N LEU A 123 3.03 -14.24 7.03
CA LEU A 123 1.75 -13.93 6.40
C LEU A 123 1.72 -14.46 4.96
N PHE A 124 0.53 -14.70 4.45
CA PHE A 124 0.31 -15.13 3.08
C PHE A 124 -0.11 -13.96 2.20
N PHE A 125 0.43 -13.90 0.99
CA PHE A 125 0.15 -12.86 0.01
C PHE A 125 -0.22 -13.47 -1.34
N CYS A 126 -1.17 -12.88 -2.06
CA CYS A 126 -1.37 -13.27 -3.47
C CYS A 126 -0.15 -12.92 -4.32
N ASP A 127 -0.03 -13.48 -5.51
CA ASP A 127 1.13 -13.26 -6.39
C ASP A 127 1.43 -11.77 -6.63
N ASP A 128 0.41 -10.97 -6.93
CA ASP A 128 0.54 -9.51 -7.10
C ASP A 128 1.07 -8.83 -5.83
N CYS A 129 0.51 -9.17 -4.67
CA CYS A 129 0.88 -8.55 -3.40
C CYS A 129 2.24 -9.03 -2.89
N ALA A 130 2.62 -10.27 -3.17
CA ALA A 130 3.94 -10.80 -2.89
C ALA A 130 5.01 -10.02 -3.67
N GLY A 131 4.75 -9.74 -4.96
CA GLY A 131 5.61 -8.89 -5.78
C GLY A 131 5.80 -7.48 -5.21
N LEU A 132 4.76 -6.89 -4.60
CA LEU A 132 4.87 -5.60 -3.91
C LEU A 132 5.72 -5.68 -2.65
N VAL A 133 5.51 -6.69 -1.83
CA VAL A 133 6.28 -6.92 -0.59
C VAL A 133 7.77 -7.07 -0.93
N ASP A 134 8.09 -7.85 -1.97
CA ASP A 134 9.46 -8.09 -2.42
C ASP A 134 10.07 -6.81 -3.03
N ARG A 135 9.34 -6.10 -3.91
CA ARG A 135 9.82 -4.87 -4.57
C ARG A 135 10.10 -3.73 -3.61
N TYR A 136 9.20 -3.49 -2.65
CA TYR A 136 9.30 -2.37 -1.72
C TYR A 136 9.96 -2.77 -0.39
N ARG A 137 10.41 -4.02 -0.26
CA ARG A 137 10.94 -4.60 0.99
C ARG A 137 10.06 -4.22 2.18
N LEU A 138 8.76 -4.48 2.04
CA LEU A 138 7.79 -4.16 3.09
C LEU A 138 8.05 -5.03 4.30
N LEU A 139 8.87 -4.51 5.21
CA LEU A 139 9.13 -5.13 6.50
C LEU A 139 7.94 -4.95 7.44
N THR A 140 7.14 -3.90 7.25
CA THR A 140 5.91 -3.66 7.99
C THR A 140 4.74 -3.51 7.03
N LEU A 141 3.60 -4.10 7.40
CA LEU A 141 2.36 -3.84 6.68
C LEU A 141 2.00 -2.35 6.86
N PRO A 142 1.63 -1.63 5.79
CA PRO A 142 1.08 -0.30 5.94
C PRO A 142 -0.22 -0.36 6.76
N ASP A 143 -0.36 0.53 7.76
CA ASP A 143 -1.49 0.59 8.71
C ASP A 143 -2.87 0.65 8.04
N THR A 144 -2.95 1.07 6.78
CA THR A 144 -4.18 1.13 6.00
C THR A 144 -3.87 0.99 4.50
N VAL A 145 -4.45 -0.02 3.86
CA VAL A 145 -4.57 -0.12 2.38
C VAL A 145 -6.03 -0.04 1.96
#